data_AF-A0A9N8KZF3-F1
#
_entry.id   AF-A0A9N8KZF3-F1
#
_cell.length_a   1.000
_cell.length_b   1.000
_cell.length_c   1.000
_cell.angle_alpha   90.00
_cell.angle_beta   90.00
_cell.angle_gamma   90.00
#
_symmetry.space_group_name_H-M   'P 1'
#
loop_
_entity.id
_entity.type
_entity.pdbx_description
1 polymer ?
#
loop_
_entity_poly.entity_id
_entity_poly.type
_entity_poly.pdbx_seq_one_letter_code
_entity_poly.pdbx_strand_id
1 'polypeptide(L)'
;MAKNTSSSAFRKIDIDQYNEDNFRDDEAEQSIPTGPDEGEVCALLFNTGRFTDALKVVLSNAPLGSSNQQIKDNALALTLKVLLAIKSTQIEEAVGNLELDDIDILMKYIYRGFENPSEGSSGHLLLWHEKAFNIGGSGSIVRVLSDRMRV
;
A
#
# COMPACT_ATOMS: atom_id res chain seq x y z
N MET A 1 -25.26 -56.71 -5.66
CA MET A 1 -24.75 -55.69 -6.61
C MET A 1 -24.50 -54.40 -5.84
N ALA A 2 -23.24 -53.98 -5.70
CA ALA A 2 -22.93 -52.69 -5.09
C ALA A 2 -23.43 -51.57 -6.02
N LYS A 3 -24.27 -50.67 -5.49
CA LYS A 3 -24.73 -49.48 -6.23
C LYS A 3 -23.49 -48.64 -6.55
N ASN A 4 -23.25 -48.37 -7.83
CA ASN A 4 -22.19 -47.48 -8.26
C ASN A 4 -22.49 -46.07 -7.73
N THR A 5 -21.74 -45.62 -6.73
CA THR A 5 -21.77 -44.25 -6.22
C THR A 5 -20.92 -43.39 -7.15
N SER A 6 -21.41 -43.09 -8.35
CA SER A 6 -20.74 -42.25 -9.35
C SER A 6 -20.51 -40.80 -8.91
N SER A 7 -20.91 -40.44 -7.68
CA SER A 7 -20.68 -39.13 -7.09
C SER A 7 -19.23 -39.02 -6.60
N SER A 8 -18.44 -38.21 -7.29
CA SER A 8 -17.10 -37.78 -6.85
C SER A 8 -17.12 -36.53 -5.98
N ALA A 9 -18.30 -36.08 -5.52
CA ALA A 9 -18.47 -34.83 -4.78
C ALA A 9 -17.60 -34.76 -3.52
N PHE A 10 -17.35 -35.89 -2.86
CA PHE A 10 -16.48 -35.99 -1.69
C PHE A 10 -15.00 -35.64 -1.99
N ARG A 11 -14.54 -35.76 -3.24
CA ARG A 11 -13.17 -35.40 -3.65
C ARG A 11 -13.01 -33.91 -3.96
N LYS A 12 -14.11 -33.16 -4.02
CA LYS A 12 -14.10 -31.70 -4.20
C LYS A 12 -14.01 -30.95 -2.88
N ILE A 13 -14.12 -31.66 -1.76
CA ILE A 13 -14.00 -31.08 -0.43
C ILE A 13 -12.52 -30.90 -0.16
N ASP A 14 -12.09 -29.65 -0.03
CA ASP A 14 -10.76 -29.32 0.47
C ASP A 14 -10.75 -29.58 1.99
N ILE A 15 -10.18 -30.70 2.39
CA ILE A 15 -10.02 -31.07 3.81
C ILE A 15 -8.82 -30.36 4.44
N ASP A 16 -7.86 -29.91 3.63
CA ASP A 16 -6.63 -29.30 4.11
C ASP A 16 -6.92 -27.95 4.76
N GLN A 17 -7.97 -27.23 4.34
CA GLN A 17 -8.41 -25.97 4.97
C GLN A 17 -8.68 -26.10 6.49
N TYR A 18 -9.04 -27.29 6.97
CA TYR A 18 -9.36 -27.55 8.37
C TYR A 18 -8.18 -28.11 9.17
N ASN A 19 -6.99 -28.25 8.57
CA ASN A 19 -5.81 -28.72 9.26
C ASN A 19 -5.35 -27.69 10.32
N GLU A 20 -5.21 -28.14 11.56
CA GLU A 20 -4.78 -27.31 12.70
C GLU A 20 -3.33 -26.83 12.55
N ASP A 21 -2.49 -27.57 11.82
CA ASP A 21 -1.10 -27.22 11.54
C ASP A 21 -0.95 -26.10 10.48
N ASN A 22 -2.06 -25.66 9.86
CA ASN A 22 -2.02 -24.56 8.91
C ASN A 22 -1.60 -23.26 9.60
N PHE A 23 -0.68 -22.54 8.97
CA PHE A 23 -0.30 -21.21 9.40
C PHE A 23 -1.53 -20.28 9.41
N ARG A 24 -1.78 -19.64 10.55
CA ARG A 24 -2.78 -18.57 10.69
C ARG A 24 -2.04 -17.26 10.89
N ASP A 25 -2.52 -16.20 10.24
CA ASP A 25 -2.04 -14.86 10.56
C ASP A 25 -2.47 -14.52 11.98
N ASP A 26 -1.53 -14.06 12.81
CA ASP A 26 -1.86 -13.45 14.09
C ASP A 26 -2.64 -12.15 13.79
N GLU A 27 -3.90 -12.08 14.23
CA GLU A 27 -4.65 -10.82 14.29
C GLU A 27 -3.98 -9.95 15.35
N ALA A 28 -2.90 -9.26 14.99
CA ALA A 28 -2.29 -8.30 15.88
C ALA A 28 -3.37 -7.27 16.27
N GLU A 29 -3.70 -7.21 17.57
CA GLU A 29 -4.56 -6.18 18.16
C GLU A 29 -3.86 -4.82 18.07
N GLN A 30 -3.74 -4.29 16.85
CA GLN A 30 -3.26 -2.95 16.61
C GLN A 30 -4.47 -2.01 16.62
N SER A 31 -4.30 -0.84 17.24
CA SER A 31 -5.29 0.24 17.17
C SER A 31 -5.73 0.42 15.72
N ILE A 32 -7.03 0.33 15.45
CA ILE A 32 -7.59 0.41 14.09
C ILE A 32 -7.04 1.68 13.42
N PRO A 33 -6.12 1.56 12.45
CA PRO A 33 -5.56 2.73 11.81
C PRO A 33 -6.67 3.43 11.03
N THR A 34 -6.95 4.68 11.34
CA THR A 34 -8.00 5.47 10.67
C THR A 34 -7.58 5.99 9.30
N GLY A 35 -6.28 5.86 8.97
CA GLY A 35 -5.69 6.45 7.77
C GLY A 35 -5.37 7.95 7.94
N PRO A 36 -4.78 8.57 6.91
CA PRO A 36 -4.46 10.00 6.93
C PRO A 36 -5.70 10.90 6.88
N ASP A 37 -5.64 12.04 7.57
CA ASP A 37 -6.72 13.04 7.56
C ASP A 37 -6.77 13.78 6.22
N GLU A 38 -7.88 13.63 5.49
CA GLU A 38 -8.06 14.25 4.18
C GLU A 38 -8.09 15.78 4.24
N GLY A 39 -8.67 16.35 5.31
CA GLY A 39 -8.79 17.79 5.48
C GLY A 39 -7.43 18.46 5.70
N GLU A 40 -6.60 17.87 6.56
CA GLU A 40 -5.22 18.30 6.80
C GLU A 40 -4.38 18.23 5.51
N VAL A 41 -4.41 17.08 4.82
CA VAL A 41 -3.62 16.88 3.61
C VAL A 41 -4.08 17.82 2.48
N CYS A 42 -5.39 18.01 2.31
CA CYS A 42 -5.90 18.96 1.32
C CYS A 42 -5.53 20.41 1.66
N ALA A 43 -5.54 20.80 2.93
CA ALA A 43 -5.09 22.13 3.35
C ALA A 43 -3.59 22.35 3.05
N LEU A 44 -2.75 21.33 3.28
CA LEU A 44 -1.33 21.39 2.96
C LEU A 44 -1.09 21.52 1.43
N LEU A 45 -1.82 20.75 0.63
CA LEU A 45 -1.69 20.77 -0.84
C LEU A 45 -2.18 22.07 -1.47
N PHE A 46 -3.42 22.47 -1.20
CA PHE A 46 -4.10 23.52 -1.97
C PHE A 46 -4.03 24.91 -1.34
N ASN A 47 -3.97 25.00 -0.01
CA ASN A 47 -4.01 26.30 0.66
C ASN A 47 -2.60 26.85 0.92
N THR A 48 -1.65 25.97 1.27
CA THR A 48 -0.29 26.39 1.68
C THR A 48 0.80 26.01 0.69
N GLY A 49 0.55 25.08 -0.24
CA GLY A 49 1.54 24.61 -1.21
C GLY A 49 2.70 23.83 -0.57
N ARG A 50 2.50 23.27 0.63
CA ARG A 50 3.50 22.52 1.40
C ARG A 50 3.46 21.03 1.04
N PHE A 51 3.91 20.70 -0.16
CA PHE A 51 3.78 19.35 -0.72
C PHE A 51 4.56 18.28 0.05
N THR A 52 5.79 18.58 0.49
CA THR A 52 6.63 17.63 1.24
C THR A 52 6.01 17.29 2.60
N ASP A 53 5.38 18.26 3.25
CA ASP A 53 4.70 18.02 4.52
C ASP A 53 3.44 17.18 4.32
N ALA A 54 2.67 17.46 3.25
CA ALA A 54 1.53 16.63 2.87
C ALA A 54 1.96 15.16 2.61
N LEU A 55 3.10 14.96 1.95
CA LEU A 55 3.68 13.64 1.71
C LEU A 55 4.03 12.93 3.03
N LYS A 56 4.68 13.62 3.96
CA LYS A 56 4.99 13.04 5.28
C LYS A 56 3.73 12.63 6.04
N VAL A 57 2.71 13.48 6.05
CA VAL A 57 1.44 13.17 6.73
C VAL A 57 0.76 11.91 6.17
N VAL A 58 0.71 11.73 4.84
CA VAL A 58 0.09 10.53 4.26
C VAL A 58 0.89 9.26 4.52
N LEU A 59 2.22 9.33 4.55
CA LEU A 59 3.09 8.18 4.79
C LEU A 59 3.09 7.76 6.27
N SER A 60 3.21 8.72 7.20
CA SER A 60 3.24 8.42 8.65
C SER A 60 1.91 7.91 9.19
N ASN A 61 0.78 8.23 8.53
CA ASN A 61 -0.56 7.79 8.92
C ASN A 61 -1.13 6.70 7.99
N ALA A 62 -0.26 5.98 7.28
CA ALA A 62 -0.67 4.87 6.42
C ALA A 62 -1.42 3.80 7.24
N PRO A 63 -2.59 3.30 6.80
CA PRO A 63 -3.39 2.35 7.55
C PRO A 63 -2.86 0.90 7.46
N LEU A 64 -1.59 0.71 7.80
CA LEU A 64 -0.89 -0.57 7.82
C LEU A 64 -1.62 -1.52 8.79
N GLY A 65 -2.00 -2.70 8.31
CA GLY A 65 -2.66 -3.71 9.15
C GLY A 65 -4.16 -3.51 9.34
N SER A 66 -4.77 -2.45 8.79
CA SER A 66 -6.23 -2.33 8.82
C SER A 66 -6.89 -3.47 8.04
N SER A 67 -7.94 -4.09 8.59
CA SER A 67 -8.77 -5.06 7.85
C SER A 67 -9.83 -4.36 6.97
N ASN A 68 -10.00 -3.05 7.14
CA ASN A 68 -11.00 -2.28 6.40
C ASN A 68 -10.45 -1.80 5.04
N GLN A 69 -10.90 -2.44 3.98
CA GLN A 69 -10.50 -2.13 2.60
C GLN A 69 -10.81 -0.68 2.21
N GLN A 70 -11.93 -0.12 2.66
CA GLN A 70 -12.31 1.26 2.32
C GLN A 70 -11.32 2.29 2.85
N ILE A 71 -10.78 2.08 4.06
CA ILE A 71 -9.79 2.98 4.65
C ILE A 71 -8.49 2.95 3.84
N LYS A 72 -8.07 1.75 3.43
CA LYS A 72 -6.91 1.55 2.55
C LYS A 72 -7.09 2.22 1.20
N ASP A 73 -8.26 2.07 0.58
CA ASP A 73 -8.57 2.68 -0.72
C ASP A 73 -8.57 4.21 -0.64
N ASN A 74 -9.16 4.76 0.42
CA ASN A 74 -9.16 6.20 0.68
C ASN A 74 -7.73 6.74 0.89
N ALA A 75 -6.92 6.05 1.70
CA ALA A 75 -5.53 6.42 1.94
C ALA A 75 -4.69 6.35 0.66
N LEU A 76 -4.89 5.33 -0.17
CA LEU A 76 -4.25 5.22 -1.49
C LEU A 76 -4.65 6.38 -2.39
N ALA A 77 -5.95 6.68 -2.52
CA ALA A 77 -6.43 7.76 -3.35
C ALA A 77 -5.84 9.12 -2.93
N LEU A 78 -5.80 9.38 -1.62
CA LEU A 78 -5.19 10.59 -1.07
C LEU A 78 -3.68 10.64 -1.32
N THR A 79 -2.98 9.53 -1.13
CA THR A 79 -1.53 9.44 -1.38
C THR A 79 -1.21 9.68 -2.86
N LEU A 80 -1.93 9.04 -3.78
CA LEU A 80 -1.74 9.25 -5.22
C LEU A 80 -2.01 10.70 -5.62
N LYS A 81 -3.01 11.34 -5.01
CA LYS A 81 -3.28 12.78 -5.21
C LYS A 81 -2.10 13.65 -4.79
N VAL A 82 -1.44 13.33 -3.67
CA VAL A 82 -0.21 14.02 -3.23
C VAL A 82 0.94 13.77 -4.21
N LEU A 83 1.20 12.51 -4.57
CA LEU A 83 2.30 12.13 -5.47
C LEU A 83 2.18 12.80 -6.84
N LEU A 84 0.97 12.87 -7.40
CA LEU A 84 0.71 13.49 -8.70
C LEU A 84 0.70 15.03 -8.66
N ALA A 85 0.51 15.65 -7.49
CA ALA A 85 0.56 17.10 -7.33
C ALA A 85 2.00 17.65 -7.31
N ILE A 86 2.97 16.84 -6.88
CA ILE A 86 4.39 17.19 -6.85
C ILE A 86 4.96 17.13 -8.26
N LYS A 87 5.68 18.17 -8.68
CA LYS A 87 6.29 18.20 -10.03
C LYS A 87 7.48 17.25 -10.09
N SER A 88 7.74 16.69 -11.27
CA SER A 88 8.88 15.79 -11.51
C SER A 88 10.24 16.34 -11.05
N THR A 89 10.43 17.67 -11.15
CA THR A 89 11.66 18.36 -10.71
C THR A 89 11.83 18.43 -9.19
N GLN A 90 10.77 18.19 -8.42
CA GLN A 90 10.74 18.28 -6.96
C GLN A 90 10.75 16.90 -6.28
N ILE A 91 10.55 15.82 -7.06
CA ILE A 91 10.48 14.44 -6.52
C ILE A 91 11.78 14.09 -5.79
N GLU A 92 12.94 14.38 -6.38
CA GLU A 92 14.24 14.01 -5.79
C GLU A 92 14.46 14.66 -4.42
N GLU A 93 14.14 15.96 -4.30
CA GLU A 93 14.19 16.67 -3.03
C GLU A 93 13.15 16.14 -2.03
N ALA A 94 11.92 15.87 -2.47
CA ALA A 94 10.87 15.36 -1.60
C ALA A 94 11.26 13.99 -1.00
N VAL A 95 11.75 13.08 -1.84
CA VAL A 95 12.20 11.74 -1.43
C VAL A 95 13.45 11.82 -0.56
N GLY A 96 14.38 12.74 -0.85
CA GLY A 96 15.57 12.96 -0.03
C GLY A 96 15.30 13.49 1.39
N ASN A 97 14.09 14.00 1.66
CA ASN A 97 13.65 14.50 2.96
C ASN A 97 12.85 13.47 3.78
N LEU A 98 12.67 12.24 3.28
CA LEU A 98 11.97 11.14 3.95
C LEU A 98 12.93 10.28 4.76
N GLU A 99 12.41 9.66 5.82
CA GLU A 99 13.13 8.63 6.58
C GLU A 99 13.07 7.28 5.84
N LEU A 100 13.96 6.34 6.17
CA LEU A 100 14.02 5.04 5.48
C LEU A 100 12.71 4.25 5.61
N ASP A 101 12.02 4.36 6.75
CA ASP A 101 10.74 3.71 6.98
C ASP A 101 9.64 4.31 6.08
N ASP A 102 9.64 5.63 5.90
CA ASP A 102 8.73 6.32 4.98
C ASP A 102 9.00 5.95 3.52
N ILE A 103 10.27 5.71 3.14
CA ILE A 103 10.63 5.23 1.79
C ILE A 103 10.01 3.86 1.51
N ASP A 104 10.00 2.96 2.50
CA ASP A 104 9.39 1.65 2.35
C ASP A 104 7.87 1.75 2.21
N ILE A 105 7.22 2.63 2.99
CA ILE A 105 5.77 2.89 2.89
C ILE A 105 5.44 3.52 1.53
N LEU A 106 6.24 4.49 1.09
CA LEU A 106 6.13 5.10 -0.24
C LEU A 106 6.21 4.04 -1.34
N MET A 107 7.17 3.11 -1.24
CA MET A 107 7.31 2.03 -2.21
C MET A 107 6.06 1.13 -2.24
N LYS A 108 5.45 0.82 -1.09
CA LYS A 108 4.17 0.08 -1.03
C LYS A 108 3.05 0.81 -1.79
N TYR A 109 2.91 2.12 -1.58
CA TYR A 109 1.91 2.92 -2.29
C TYR A 109 2.17 3.03 -3.79
N ILE A 110 3.43 3.13 -4.21
CA ILE A 110 3.80 3.15 -5.65
C ILE A 110 3.35 1.85 -6.32
N TYR A 111 3.70 0.70 -5.74
CA TYR A 111 3.32 -0.61 -6.29
C TYR A 111 1.80 -0.80 -6.33
N ARG A 112 1.10 -0.40 -5.26
CA ARG A 112 -0.36 -0.45 -5.22
C ARG A 112 -0.99 0.54 -6.22
N GLY A 113 -0.38 1.69 -6.44
CA GLY A 113 -0.78 2.66 -7.45
C GLY A 113 -0.70 2.10 -8.87
N PHE A 114 0.26 1.22 -9.15
CA PHE A 114 0.36 0.54 -10.44
C PHE A 114 -0.77 -0.48 -10.70
N GLU A 115 -1.50 -0.91 -9.68
CA GLU A 115 -2.65 -1.82 -9.86
C GLU A 115 -3.81 -1.11 -10.58
N ASN A 116 -3.95 0.21 -10.41
CA ASN A 116 -5.06 1.00 -10.95
C ASN A 116 -4.56 2.24 -11.72
N PRO A 117 -3.95 2.05 -12.90
CA PRO A 117 -3.39 3.14 -13.67
C PRO A 117 -4.48 4.08 -14.19
N SER A 118 -4.32 5.38 -13.96
CA SER A 118 -5.06 6.46 -14.62
C SER A 118 -4.18 7.17 -15.66
N GLU A 119 -4.79 7.91 -16.59
CA GLU A 119 -4.07 8.58 -17.67
C GLU A 119 -2.96 9.50 -17.12
N GLY A 120 -1.72 9.28 -17.58
CA GLY A 120 -0.54 10.05 -17.15
C GLY A 120 0.03 9.66 -15.77
N SER A 121 -0.68 8.88 -14.96
CA SER A 121 -0.23 8.54 -13.59
C SER A 121 0.97 7.57 -13.56
N SER A 122 0.96 6.53 -14.40
CA SER A 122 2.00 5.49 -14.37
C SER A 122 3.38 6.06 -14.70
N GLY A 123 3.47 6.96 -15.69
CA GLY A 123 4.74 7.62 -16.03
C GLY A 123 5.28 8.46 -14.87
N HIS A 124 4.39 9.13 -14.14
CA HIS A 124 4.76 9.90 -12.96
C HIS A 124 5.20 9.01 -11.80
N LEU A 125 4.48 7.90 -11.54
CA LEU A 125 4.83 6.92 -10.52
C LEU A 125 6.16 6.20 -10.81
N LEU A 126 6.54 6.01 -12.08
CA LEU A 126 7.85 5.47 -12.44
C LEU A 126 9.00 6.39 -12.04
N LEU A 127 8.81 7.72 -12.11
CA LEU A 127 9.80 8.68 -11.61
C LEU A 127 9.92 8.61 -10.09
N TRP A 128 8.80 8.51 -9.38
CA TRP A 128 8.79 8.28 -7.93
C TRP A 128 9.51 6.99 -7.56
N HIS A 129 9.25 5.90 -8.29
CA HIS A 129 9.91 4.62 -8.09
C HIS A 129 11.44 4.74 -8.24
N GLU A 130 11.92 5.37 -9.32
CA GLU A 130 13.35 5.59 -9.54
C GLU A 130 14.01 6.29 -8.35
N LYS A 131 13.42 7.39 -7.88
CA LYS A 131 14.00 8.18 -6.79
C LYS A 131 13.92 7.45 -5.44
N ALA A 132 12.80 6.79 -5.14
CA ALA A 132 12.67 5.97 -3.93
C ALA A 132 13.65 4.78 -3.94
N PHE A 133 13.86 4.14 -5.10
CA PHE A 133 14.83 3.06 -5.28
C PHE A 133 16.26 3.53 -5.06
N ASN A 134 16.63 4.74 -5.50
CA ASN A 134 17.98 5.27 -5.28
C ASN A 134 18.34 5.42 -3.79
N ILE A 135 17.34 5.57 -2.91
CA ILE A 135 17.54 5.64 -1.45
C ILE A 135 17.36 4.27 -0.78
N GLY A 136 16.21 3.63 -0.98
CA GLY A 136 15.85 2.38 -0.29
C GLY A 136 16.48 1.11 -0.89
N GLY A 137 17.05 1.22 -2.10
CA GLY A 137 17.59 0.10 -2.86
C GLY A 137 16.56 -0.98 -3.18
N SER A 138 17.04 -2.19 -3.48
CA SER A 138 16.16 -3.35 -3.69
C SER A 138 15.47 -3.82 -2.41
N GLY A 139 16.00 -3.46 -1.23
CA GLY A 139 15.43 -3.83 0.06
C GLY A 139 14.01 -3.31 0.26
N SER A 140 13.73 -2.08 -0.17
CA SER A 140 12.39 -1.49 -0.08
C SER A 140 11.38 -2.27 -0.93
N ILE A 141 11.76 -2.69 -2.13
CA ILE A 141 10.93 -3.54 -3.01
C ILE A 141 10.71 -4.92 -2.39
N VAL A 142 11.77 -5.57 -1.88
CA VAL A 142 11.65 -6.88 -1.23
C VAL A 142 10.69 -6.84 -0.05
N ARG A 143 10.67 -5.75 0.72
CA ARG A 143 9.71 -5.54 1.80
C ARG A 143 8.28 -5.36 1.27
N VAL A 144 8.05 -4.67 0.15
CA VAL A 144 6.71 -4.66 -0.50
C VAL A 144 6.22 -6.07 -0.82
N LEU A 145 7.10 -6.92 -1.35
CA LEU A 145 6.74 -8.29 -1.77
C LEU A 145 6.53 -9.24 -0.59
N SER A 146 7.21 -9.01 0.52
CA SER A 146 7.23 -9.92 1.68
C SER A 146 6.25 -9.50 2.78
N ASP A 147 5.85 -8.23 2.80
CA ASP A 147 4.99 -7.71 3.85
C ASP A 147 3.53 -8.18 3.71
N ARG A 148 2.97 -8.62 4.83
CA ARG A 148 1.57 -9.05 4.96
C ARG A 148 0.66 -7.86 5.25
N MET A 149 1.19 -6.79 5.83
CA MET A 149 0.47 -5.56 6.16
C MET A 149 0.48 -4.60 4.96
N ARG A 150 -0.45 -4.85 4.02
CA ARG A 150 -0.60 -4.00 2.84
C ARG A 150 -1.28 -2.67 3.17
N VAL A 151 -0.77 -1.60 2.55
CA VAL A 151 -1.40 -0.26 2.51
C VAL A 151 -2.67 -0.26 1.71
#